data_AF-A0A177WLI7-F1
#
_entry.id   AF-A0A177WLI7-F1
#
_cell.length_a   1.000
_cell.length_b   1.000
_cell.length_c   1.000
_cell.angle_alpha   90.00
_cell.angle_beta   90.00
_cell.angle_gamma   90.00
#
_symmetry.space_group_name_H-M   'P 1'
#
loop_
_entity.id
_entity.type
_entity.pdbx_description
1 polymer ?
#
loop_
_entity_poly.entity_id
_entity_poly.type
_entity_poly.pdbx_seq_one_letter_code
_entity_poly.pdbx_strand_id
1 'polypeptide(L)'
;MKFAVTVLASILFACSVTTAIPVNPSATTSAEASTLVVIPSSKTTLSVDFSKPSKEDIALIKEYVLVKKDRDDAEEMHESIQLERLAQQELVKRLEEELSRLLGRSQSSKNPLKYGEKRKKLEQKLKQERENLDELTGKLWNSDYSILNRRLGGIKIKLVKNLTGKILYRPTSHYLRFLESEPKFMELISTFGNSTPSQQPESEQASTSGTQNQLQHHKSPSPSSSETSTVSVQPTQTSSST
;
A
#
# COMPACT_ATOMS: atom_id res chain seq x y z
N MET A 1 -15.03 -45.16 11.75
CA MET A 1 -16.46 -44.86 11.51
C MET A 1 -16.97 -43.98 12.65
N LYS A 2 -17.68 -42.89 12.30
CA LYS A 2 -18.69 -42.17 13.11
C LYS A 2 -18.24 -41.45 14.39
N PHE A 3 -17.64 -40.26 14.28
CA PHE A 3 -17.71 -39.25 15.37
C PHE A 3 -17.74 -37.77 14.93
N ALA A 4 -17.85 -37.45 13.63
CA ALA A 4 -17.75 -36.06 13.16
C ALA A 4 -19.07 -35.42 12.69
N VAL A 5 -20.20 -36.13 12.70
CA VAL A 5 -21.45 -35.63 12.05
C VAL A 5 -22.48 -35.09 13.06
N THR A 6 -22.30 -35.29 14.36
CA THR A 6 -23.36 -34.98 15.35
C THR A 6 -23.31 -33.56 15.93
N VAL A 7 -22.22 -32.80 15.73
CA VAL A 7 -22.08 -31.45 16.33
C VAL A 7 -22.68 -30.33 15.47
N LEU A 8 -22.90 -30.56 14.17
CA LEU A 8 -23.42 -29.53 13.25
C LEU A 8 -24.96 -29.38 13.24
N ALA A 9 -25.72 -30.31 13.82
CA ALA A 9 -27.18 -30.27 13.79
C ALA A 9 -27.83 -29.49 14.95
N SER A 10 -27.05 -29.04 15.95
CA SER A 10 -27.60 -28.40 17.16
C SER A 10 -27.69 -26.87 17.12
N ILE A 11 -27.38 -26.21 15.98
CA ILE A 11 -27.38 -24.73 15.86
C ILE A 11 -28.52 -24.19 14.97
N LEU A 12 -29.28 -25.05 14.28
CA LEU A 12 -30.28 -24.62 13.28
C LEU A 12 -31.76 -24.71 13.68
N PHE A 13 -32.09 -24.87 14.97
CA PHE A 13 -33.49 -25.10 15.39
C PHE A 13 -34.13 -24.01 16.29
N ALA A 14 -33.56 -22.81 16.43
CA ALA A 14 -34.07 -21.86 17.43
C ALA A 14 -34.38 -20.42 16.95
N CYS A 15 -34.70 -20.19 15.66
CA CYS A 15 -35.10 -18.85 15.19
C CYS A 15 -36.27 -18.88 14.19
N SER A 16 -37.41 -19.47 14.54
CA SER A 16 -38.64 -19.21 13.78
C SER A 16 -39.90 -19.31 14.66
N VAL A 17 -40.13 -18.26 15.45
CA VAL A 17 -41.46 -17.90 15.93
C VAL A 17 -41.52 -16.37 16.04
N THR A 18 -41.89 -15.70 14.95
CA THR A 18 -42.36 -14.31 15.03
C THR A 18 -43.83 -14.36 15.41
N THR A 19 -44.13 -14.30 16.72
CA THR A 19 -45.50 -14.07 17.18
C THR A 19 -45.89 -12.63 16.81
N ALA A 20 -46.70 -12.48 15.77
CA ALA A 20 -47.39 -11.22 15.49
C ALA A 20 -48.43 -10.99 16.59
N ILE A 21 -48.21 -9.95 17.40
CA ILE A 21 -49.19 -9.49 18.38
C ILE A 21 -50.32 -8.81 17.59
N PRO A 22 -51.58 -9.31 17.63
CA PRO A 22 -52.67 -8.63 16.97
C PRO A 22 -52.96 -7.31 17.69
N VAL A 23 -52.71 -6.20 16.99
CA VAL A 23 -53.17 -4.88 17.40
C VAL A 23 -54.68 -4.80 17.21
N ASN A 24 -55.37 -4.57 18.31
CA ASN A 24 -56.81 -4.38 18.36
C ASN A 24 -57.16 -3.03 17.70
N PRO A 25 -57.99 -2.96 16.64
CA PRO A 25 -58.36 -1.69 16.03
C PRO A 25 -59.42 -1.04 16.91
N SER A 26 -59.00 -0.17 17.83
CA SER A 26 -59.91 0.63 18.64
C SER A 26 -59.83 2.10 18.26
N ALA A 27 -60.98 2.61 17.84
CA ALA A 27 -61.44 3.99 17.91
C ALA A 27 -60.69 5.06 17.09
N THR A 28 -61.30 5.35 15.93
CA THR A 28 -61.40 6.69 15.33
C THR A 28 -61.49 7.79 16.38
N THR A 29 -60.58 8.75 16.35
CA THR A 29 -60.80 10.07 16.97
C THR A 29 -60.34 11.18 16.03
N SER A 30 -61.21 12.19 16.01
CA SER A 30 -61.28 13.35 15.13
C SER A 30 -60.02 14.21 15.07
N ALA A 31 -59.91 14.90 13.94
CA ALA A 31 -58.93 15.92 13.60
C ALA A 31 -58.76 17.00 14.67
N GLU A 32 -57.50 17.36 14.92
CA GLU A 32 -57.13 18.70 15.32
C GLU A 32 -55.88 19.10 14.54
N ALA A 33 -56.03 20.15 13.73
CA ALA A 33 -54.99 20.69 12.87
C ALA A 33 -53.94 21.39 13.73
N SER A 34 -52.83 20.70 14.02
CA SER A 34 -51.58 21.36 14.34
C SER A 34 -50.75 21.42 13.08
N THR A 35 -50.50 22.64 12.61
CA THR A 35 -49.56 22.99 11.54
C THR A 35 -48.15 22.61 12.00
N LEU A 36 -47.86 21.32 12.02
CA LEU A 36 -46.49 20.83 11.99
C LEU A 36 -46.00 21.11 10.59
N VAL A 37 -45.03 22.02 10.50
CA VAL A 37 -44.17 22.20 9.34
C VAL A 37 -43.78 20.80 8.86
N VAL A 38 -44.41 20.36 7.77
CA VAL A 38 -43.96 19.21 7.01
C VAL A 38 -42.60 19.61 6.51
N ILE A 39 -41.56 19.28 7.27
CA ILE A 39 -40.22 19.19 6.73
C ILE A 39 -40.38 18.15 5.62
N PRO A 40 -40.21 18.51 4.35
CA PRO A 40 -40.22 17.51 3.31
C PRO A 40 -39.04 16.59 3.65
N SER A 41 -39.34 15.42 4.21
CA SER A 41 -38.48 14.26 4.07
C SER A 41 -38.58 13.85 2.61
N SER A 42 -38.06 14.71 1.73
CA SER A 42 -37.79 14.34 0.37
C SER A 42 -36.72 13.28 0.50
N LYS A 43 -37.16 12.03 0.46
CA LYS A 43 -36.35 10.89 0.04
C LYS A 43 -35.94 11.22 -1.40
N THR A 44 -35.00 12.14 -1.53
CA THR A 44 -34.49 12.60 -2.81
C THR A 44 -33.66 11.43 -3.28
N THR A 45 -34.30 10.52 -4.01
CA THR A 45 -33.64 9.43 -4.70
C THR A 45 -32.54 10.09 -5.51
N LEU A 46 -31.31 9.86 -5.09
CA LEU A 46 -30.17 10.32 -5.85
C LEU A 46 -30.29 9.60 -7.19
N SER A 47 -30.33 10.35 -8.28
CA SER A 47 -30.44 9.81 -9.62
C SER A 47 -29.38 10.52 -10.44
N VAL A 48 -28.40 9.76 -10.91
CA VAL A 48 -27.31 10.26 -11.74
C VAL A 48 -27.50 9.67 -13.12
N ASP A 49 -27.61 10.52 -14.15
CA ASP A 49 -27.73 10.03 -15.52
C ASP A 49 -26.35 9.75 -16.11
N PHE A 50 -26.00 8.46 -16.17
CA PHE A 50 -24.78 7.98 -16.81
C PHE A 50 -24.93 7.70 -18.32
N SER A 51 -26.06 8.07 -18.93
CA SER A 51 -26.31 7.75 -20.35
C SER A 51 -25.41 8.56 -21.29
N LYS A 52 -24.96 9.75 -20.87
CA LYS A 52 -24.00 10.60 -21.58
C LYS A 52 -23.14 11.41 -20.59
N PRO A 53 -22.13 10.78 -19.94
CA PRO A 53 -21.25 11.50 -19.04
C PRO A 53 -20.47 12.59 -19.80
N SER A 54 -20.18 13.71 -19.13
CA SER A 54 -19.35 14.76 -19.72
C SER A 54 -17.91 14.27 -19.93
N LYS A 55 -17.12 14.97 -20.75
CA LYS A 55 -15.70 14.64 -20.94
C LYS A 55 -14.94 14.74 -19.62
N GLU A 56 -15.32 15.71 -18.80
CA GLU A 56 -14.79 15.97 -17.47
C GLU A 56 -15.10 14.83 -16.51
N ASP A 57 -16.33 14.29 -16.54
CA ASP A 57 -16.71 13.14 -15.72
C ASP A 57 -15.94 11.89 -16.13
N ILE A 58 -15.81 11.62 -17.44
CA ILE A 58 -15.02 10.50 -17.95
C ILE A 58 -13.55 10.62 -17.51
N ALA A 59 -12.96 11.81 -17.59
CA ALA A 59 -11.59 12.05 -17.15
C ALA A 59 -11.41 11.80 -15.64
N LEU A 60 -12.36 12.25 -14.82
CA LEU A 60 -12.34 12.01 -13.37
C LEU A 60 -12.51 10.54 -13.01
N ILE A 61 -13.38 9.80 -13.71
CA ILE A 61 -13.56 8.37 -13.48
C ILE A 61 -12.28 7.61 -13.87
N LYS A 62 -11.64 7.96 -14.99
CA LYS A 62 -10.33 7.40 -15.37
C LYS A 62 -9.26 7.67 -14.29
N GLU A 63 -9.15 8.92 -13.84
CA GLU A 63 -8.18 9.27 -12.78
C GLU A 63 -8.46 8.50 -11.48
N TYR A 64 -9.74 8.36 -11.10
CA TYR A 64 -10.16 7.57 -9.95
C TYR A 64 -9.68 6.12 -10.03
N VAL A 65 -9.88 5.48 -11.18
CA VAL A 65 -9.48 4.08 -11.37
C VAL A 65 -7.97 3.90 -11.28
N LEU A 66 -7.20 4.75 -11.96
CA LEU A 66 -5.74 4.69 -11.95
C LEU A 66 -5.18 4.92 -10.55
N VAL A 67 -5.57 6.03 -9.90
CA VAL A 67 -5.07 6.37 -8.57
C VAL A 67 -5.54 5.37 -7.52
N LYS A 68 -6.74 4.80 -7.65
CA LYS A 68 -7.21 3.74 -6.75
C LYS A 68 -6.32 2.52 -6.86
N LYS A 69 -5.98 2.08 -8.08
CA LYS A 69 -5.09 0.95 -8.30
C LYS A 69 -3.71 1.19 -7.70
N ASP A 70 -3.06 2.31 -8.05
CA ASP A 70 -1.74 2.66 -7.52
C ASP A 70 -1.74 2.72 -5.98
N ARG A 71 -2.82 3.26 -5.40
CA ARG A 71 -3.02 3.34 -3.95
C ARG A 71 -3.15 1.95 -3.34
N ASP A 72 -3.92 1.06 -3.94
CA ASP A 72 -4.14 -0.31 -3.42
C ASP A 72 -2.82 -1.12 -3.49
N ASP A 73 -2.06 -0.99 -4.58
CA ASP A 73 -0.72 -1.60 -4.71
C ASP A 73 0.26 -1.03 -3.66
N ALA A 74 0.22 0.28 -3.40
CA ALA A 74 1.02 0.93 -2.36
C ALA A 74 0.57 0.55 -0.94
N GLU A 75 -0.73 0.29 -0.72
CA GLU A 75 -1.30 -0.15 0.57
C GLU A 75 -0.75 -1.52 0.95
N GLU A 76 -0.74 -2.48 0.02
CA GLU A 76 -0.21 -3.82 0.26
C GLU A 76 1.25 -3.77 0.73
N MET A 77 2.08 -2.99 0.03
CA MET A 77 3.48 -2.82 0.42
C MET A 77 3.61 -2.08 1.76
N HIS A 78 2.80 -1.06 2.01
CA HIS A 78 2.81 -0.31 3.28
C HIS A 78 2.44 -1.22 4.46
N GLU A 79 1.38 -2.02 4.34
CA GLU A 79 0.93 -2.94 5.37
C GLU A 79 1.96 -4.05 5.64
N SER A 80 2.59 -4.57 4.59
CA SER A 80 3.68 -5.55 4.71
C SER A 80 4.86 -5.00 5.51
N ILE A 81 5.34 -3.80 5.16
CA ILE A 81 6.43 -3.13 5.90
C ILE A 81 6.00 -2.82 7.34
N GLN A 82 4.73 -2.43 7.55
CA GLN A 82 4.21 -2.15 8.88
C GLN A 82 4.22 -3.41 9.76
N LEU A 83 3.83 -4.56 9.21
CA LEU A 83 3.87 -5.83 9.91
C LEU A 83 5.30 -6.25 10.25
N GLU A 84 6.22 -6.12 9.29
CA GLU A 84 7.65 -6.40 9.52
C GLU A 84 8.22 -5.50 10.61
N ARG A 85 7.89 -4.19 10.60
CA ARG A 85 8.29 -3.24 11.64
C ARG A 85 7.77 -3.65 13.02
N LEU A 86 6.52 -4.09 13.12
CA LEU A 86 5.96 -4.55 14.40
C LEU A 86 6.67 -5.80 14.93
N ALA A 87 6.97 -6.76 14.06
CA ALA A 87 7.74 -7.95 14.42
C ALA A 87 9.17 -7.58 14.88
N GLN A 88 9.80 -6.63 14.18
CA GLN A 88 11.12 -6.11 14.50
C GLN A 88 11.12 -5.37 15.85
N GLN A 89 10.09 -4.59 16.13
CA GLN A 89 9.93 -3.89 17.41
C GLN A 89 9.82 -4.88 18.58
N GLU A 90 9.07 -5.98 18.41
CA GLU A 90 8.99 -7.03 19.43
C GLU A 90 10.32 -7.78 19.60
N LEU A 91 11.08 -7.98 18.52
CA LEU A 91 12.44 -8.52 18.62
C LEU A 91 13.37 -7.60 19.43
N VAL A 92 13.38 -6.30 19.13
CA VAL A 92 14.16 -5.29 19.87
C VAL A 92 13.80 -5.31 21.34
N LYS A 93 12.50 -5.30 21.67
CA LYS A 93 12.02 -5.36 23.05
C LYS A 93 12.50 -6.62 23.79
N ARG A 94 12.40 -7.80 23.18
CA ARG A 94 12.90 -9.06 23.79
C ARG A 94 14.41 -9.04 24.02
N LEU A 95 15.19 -8.44 23.12
CA LEU A 95 16.63 -8.30 23.28
C LEU A 95 16.98 -7.33 24.43
N GLU A 96 16.22 -6.24 24.59
CA GLU A 96 16.36 -5.32 25.72
C GLU A 96 16.07 -6.03 27.05
N GLU A 97 14.98 -6.81 27.12
CA GLU A 97 14.64 -7.60 28.30
C GLU A 97 15.71 -8.65 28.64
N GLU A 98 16.28 -9.33 27.62
CA GLU A 98 17.40 -10.25 27.82
C GLU A 98 18.63 -9.51 28.36
N LEU A 99 18.93 -8.33 27.83
CA LEU A 99 20.07 -7.51 28.26
C LEU A 99 19.90 -7.07 29.72
N SER A 100 18.72 -6.60 30.11
CA SER A 100 18.40 -6.24 31.50
C SER A 100 18.53 -7.44 32.45
N ARG A 101 18.01 -8.62 32.06
CA ARG A 101 18.16 -9.86 32.85
C ARG A 101 19.63 -10.28 33.00
N LEU A 102 20.42 -10.14 31.94
CA LEU A 102 21.83 -10.46 31.95
C LEU A 102 22.62 -9.51 32.87
N LEU A 103 22.27 -8.22 32.86
CA LEU A 103 22.85 -7.21 33.74
C LEU A 103 22.57 -7.53 35.22
N GLY A 104 21.32 -7.83 35.58
CA GLY A 104 20.96 -8.21 36.95
C GLY A 104 21.63 -9.49 37.44
N ARG A 105 21.78 -10.50 36.57
CA ARG A 105 22.52 -11.74 36.91
C ARG A 105 24.02 -11.52 37.05
N SER A 106 24.60 -10.63 36.25
CA SER A 106 26.05 -10.37 36.30
C SER A 106 26.46 -9.72 37.63
N GLN A 107 25.61 -8.86 38.20
CA GLN A 107 25.82 -8.21 39.51
C GLN A 107 25.87 -9.21 40.68
N SER A 108 25.27 -10.39 40.51
CA SER A 108 25.18 -11.43 41.54
C SER A 108 26.16 -12.59 41.31
N SER A 109 26.98 -12.55 40.25
CA SER A 109 27.85 -13.67 39.84
C SER A 109 29.33 -13.44 40.16
N LYS A 110 30.05 -14.52 40.52
CA LYS A 110 31.51 -14.52 40.73
C LYS A 110 32.36 -14.54 39.44
N ASN A 111 31.74 -14.61 38.25
CA ASN A 111 32.43 -14.81 36.96
C ASN A 111 32.19 -13.66 35.96
N PRO A 112 32.75 -12.47 36.20
CA PRO A 112 32.47 -11.26 35.42
C PRO A 112 32.88 -11.34 33.93
N LEU A 113 33.97 -12.04 33.61
CA LEU A 113 34.51 -12.14 32.23
C LEU A 113 33.53 -12.79 31.24
N LYS A 114 32.94 -13.93 31.60
CA LYS A 114 31.97 -14.65 30.76
C LYS A 114 30.69 -13.85 30.51
N TYR A 115 30.27 -13.06 31.49
CA TYR A 115 29.11 -12.17 31.34
C TYR A 115 29.43 -10.98 30.42
N GLY A 116 30.66 -10.45 30.44
CA GLY A 116 31.09 -9.34 29.60
C GLY A 116 31.01 -9.63 28.10
N GLU A 117 31.50 -10.78 27.65
CA GLU A 117 31.46 -11.17 26.23
C GLU A 117 30.03 -11.37 25.73
N LYS A 118 29.21 -12.11 26.50
CA LYS A 118 27.80 -12.34 26.16
C LYS A 118 27.03 -11.01 26.09
N ARG A 119 27.31 -10.08 27.01
CA ARG A 119 26.70 -8.75 27.02
C ARG A 119 27.06 -7.96 25.77
N LYS A 120 28.36 -7.86 25.43
CA LYS A 120 28.82 -7.14 24.24
C LYS A 120 28.19 -7.68 22.95
N LYS A 121 28.10 -9.01 22.82
CA LYS A 121 27.45 -9.64 21.66
C LYS A 121 25.97 -9.28 21.57
N LEU A 122 25.27 -9.26 22.70
CA LEU A 122 23.86 -8.90 22.75
C LEU A 122 23.62 -7.41 22.47
N GLU A 123 24.45 -6.53 23.02
CA GLU A 123 24.43 -5.09 22.74
C GLU A 123 24.65 -4.79 21.25
N GLN A 124 25.62 -5.46 20.63
CA GLN A 124 25.87 -5.32 19.19
C GLN A 124 24.68 -5.79 18.35
N LYS A 125 24.08 -6.94 18.70
CA LYS A 125 22.87 -7.41 18.03
C LYS A 125 21.72 -6.43 18.19
N LEU A 126 21.47 -5.95 19.41
CA LEU A 126 20.42 -4.97 19.69
C LEU A 126 20.60 -3.69 18.86
N LYS A 127 21.85 -3.21 18.71
CA LYS A 127 22.15 -2.06 17.87
C LYS A 127 21.76 -2.31 16.41
N GLN A 128 22.17 -3.45 15.85
CA GLN A 128 21.81 -3.83 14.48
C GLN A 128 20.29 -3.95 14.29
N GLU A 129 19.58 -4.58 15.22
CA GLU A 129 18.13 -4.74 15.12
C GLU A 129 17.38 -3.40 15.24
N ARG A 130 17.94 -2.41 15.96
CA ARG A 130 17.41 -1.04 15.99
C ARG A 130 17.65 -0.30 14.68
N GLU A 131 18.82 -0.45 14.08
CA GLU A 131 19.11 0.12 12.75
C GLU A 131 18.14 -0.43 11.69
N ASN A 132 17.85 -1.75 11.72
CA ASN A 132 16.82 -2.36 10.86
C ASN A 132 15.42 -1.76 11.11
N LEU A 133 15.06 -1.51 12.38
CA LEU A 133 13.77 -0.91 12.74
C LEU A 133 13.65 0.53 12.22
N ASP A 134 14.73 1.29 12.28
CA ASP A 134 14.80 2.65 11.74
C ASP A 134 14.67 2.65 10.21
N GLU A 135 15.31 1.69 9.52
CA GLU A 135 15.15 1.50 8.07
C GLU A 135 13.69 1.23 7.69
N LEU A 136 13.02 0.31 8.38
CA LEU A 136 11.60 0.01 8.16
C LEU A 136 10.70 1.22 8.41
N THR A 137 11.02 2.01 9.44
CA THR A 137 10.30 3.26 9.74
C THR A 137 10.49 4.29 8.63
N GLY A 138 11.72 4.42 8.10
CA GLY A 138 12.01 5.26 6.95
C GLY A 138 11.24 4.82 5.70
N LYS A 139 11.17 3.51 5.42
CA LYS A 139 10.38 2.97 4.30
C LYS A 139 8.88 3.31 4.40
N LEU A 140 8.30 3.26 5.61
CA LEU A 140 6.90 3.66 5.82
C LEU A 140 6.65 5.14 5.57
N TRP A 141 7.58 6.00 5.98
CA TRP A 141 7.48 7.44 5.73
C TRP A 141 7.63 7.81 4.25
N ASN A 142 8.50 7.08 3.54
CA ASN A 142 8.74 7.27 2.12
C ASN A 142 7.72 6.52 1.24
N SER A 143 6.76 5.81 1.84
CA SER A 143 5.71 5.11 1.10
C SER A 143 4.74 6.11 0.49
N ASP A 144 4.46 5.92 -0.80
CA ASP A 144 3.49 6.74 -1.54
C ASP A 144 2.05 6.57 -1.04
N TYR A 145 1.77 5.56 -0.21
CA TYR A 145 0.43 5.24 0.29
C TYR A 145 -0.30 6.47 0.84
N SER A 146 0.35 7.26 1.70
CA SER A 146 -0.29 8.44 2.32
C SER A 146 -0.65 9.51 1.29
N ILE A 147 0.22 9.72 0.29
CA ILE A 147 0.03 10.70 -0.79
C ILE A 147 -1.10 10.25 -1.70
N LEU A 148 -1.06 8.99 -2.14
CA LEU A 148 -2.06 8.39 -3.01
C LEU A 148 -3.42 8.32 -2.32
N ASN A 149 -3.48 7.96 -1.04
CA ASN A 149 -4.71 7.92 -0.26
C ASN A 149 -5.35 9.31 -0.12
N ARG A 150 -4.53 10.36 0.12
CA ARG A 150 -5.01 11.75 0.11
C ARG A 150 -5.53 12.15 -1.27
N ARG A 151 -4.78 11.85 -2.33
CA ARG A 151 -5.16 12.16 -3.72
C ARG A 151 -6.49 11.49 -4.09
N LEU A 152 -6.62 10.21 -3.78
CA LEU A 152 -7.83 9.43 -4.01
C LEU A 152 -9.03 10.03 -3.27
N GLY A 153 -8.85 10.47 -2.03
CA GLY A 153 -9.88 11.18 -1.27
C GLY A 153 -10.37 12.45 -1.98
N GLY A 154 -9.44 13.24 -2.54
CA GLY A 154 -9.77 14.43 -3.33
C GLY A 154 -10.55 14.10 -4.61
N ILE A 155 -10.16 13.04 -5.32
CA ILE A 155 -10.86 12.58 -6.52
C ILE A 155 -12.28 12.10 -6.17
N LYS A 156 -12.45 11.33 -5.10
CA LYS A 156 -13.77 10.88 -4.61
C LYS A 156 -14.71 12.07 -4.34
N ILE A 157 -14.20 13.13 -3.71
CA ILE A 157 -14.97 14.36 -3.45
C ILE A 157 -15.39 15.03 -4.76
N LYS A 158 -14.47 15.19 -5.71
CA LYS A 158 -14.76 15.79 -7.03
C LYS A 158 -15.78 14.97 -7.80
N LEU A 159 -15.63 13.66 -7.84
CA LEU A 159 -16.56 12.74 -8.50
C LEU A 159 -17.97 12.90 -7.95
N VAL A 160 -18.13 12.83 -6.63
CA VAL A 160 -19.45 12.97 -6.02
C VAL A 160 -20.03 14.36 -6.33
N LYS A 161 -19.25 15.42 -6.18
CA LYS A 161 -19.73 16.79 -6.43
C LYS A 161 -20.21 16.97 -7.89
N ASN A 162 -19.43 16.49 -8.85
CA ASN A 162 -19.74 16.65 -10.27
C ASN A 162 -20.93 15.79 -10.70
N LEU A 163 -20.91 14.49 -10.36
CA LEU A 163 -21.94 13.55 -10.82
C LEU A 163 -23.28 13.75 -10.12
N THR A 164 -23.28 14.20 -8.87
CA THR A 164 -24.53 14.40 -8.12
C THR A 164 -25.06 15.83 -8.20
N GLY A 165 -24.21 16.82 -8.51
CA GLY A 165 -24.53 18.24 -8.42
C GLY A 165 -24.87 18.72 -7.00
N LYS A 166 -24.68 17.87 -5.98
CA LYS A 166 -25.09 18.15 -4.60
C LYS A 166 -23.95 18.69 -3.75
N ILE A 167 -24.31 19.61 -2.85
CA ILE A 167 -23.47 19.93 -1.69
C ILE A 167 -23.43 18.70 -0.79
N LEU A 168 -22.23 18.35 -0.32
CA LEU A 168 -22.00 17.17 0.52
C LEU A 168 -22.54 17.42 1.94
N TYR A 169 -23.82 17.11 2.17
CA TYR A 169 -24.41 17.12 3.52
C TYR A 169 -24.18 15.81 4.29
N ARG A 170 -23.70 14.78 3.59
CA ARG A 170 -23.29 13.48 4.14
C ARG A 170 -21.82 13.22 3.81
N PRO A 171 -21.16 12.29 4.53
CA PRO A 171 -19.82 11.86 4.18
C PRO A 171 -19.73 11.40 2.72
N THR A 172 -18.63 11.71 2.04
CA THR A 172 -18.39 11.33 0.64
C THR A 172 -18.61 9.83 0.39
N SER A 173 -18.28 8.99 1.38
CA SER A 173 -18.48 7.53 1.32
C SER A 173 -19.93 7.12 1.10
N HIS A 174 -20.90 7.87 1.63
CA HIS A 174 -22.32 7.58 1.44
C HIS A 174 -22.72 7.72 -0.04
N TYR A 175 -22.29 8.81 -0.68
CA TYR A 175 -22.58 9.06 -2.09
C TYR A 175 -21.76 8.17 -3.02
N LEU A 176 -20.50 7.90 -2.67
CA LEU A 176 -19.67 7.00 -3.45
C LEU A 176 -20.26 5.59 -3.49
N ARG A 177 -20.77 5.09 -2.35
CA ARG A 177 -21.47 3.79 -2.29
C ARG A 177 -22.70 3.75 -3.19
N PHE A 178 -23.40 4.88 -3.34
CA PHE A 178 -24.49 5.00 -4.30
C PHE A 178 -23.96 4.91 -5.74
N LEU A 179 -22.91 5.65 -6.09
CA LEU A 179 -22.30 5.57 -7.44
C LEU A 179 -21.81 4.15 -7.74
N GLU A 180 -21.17 3.49 -6.78
CA GLU A 180 -20.70 2.10 -6.89
C GLU A 180 -21.84 1.07 -7.00
N SER A 181 -23.07 1.44 -6.64
CA SER A 181 -24.26 0.59 -6.86
C SER A 181 -24.88 0.77 -8.24
N GLU A 182 -24.49 1.79 -9.00
CA GLU A 182 -25.01 2.08 -10.34
C GLU A 182 -24.27 1.23 -11.40
N PRO A 183 -24.97 0.34 -12.13
CA PRO A 183 -24.32 -0.59 -13.07
C PRO A 183 -23.48 0.12 -14.14
N LYS A 184 -23.98 1.24 -14.68
CA LYS A 184 -23.27 2.04 -15.69
C LYS A 184 -21.99 2.66 -15.16
N PHE A 185 -21.97 3.07 -13.89
CA PHE A 185 -20.75 3.57 -13.26
C PHE A 185 -19.72 2.45 -13.13
N MET A 186 -20.14 1.27 -12.65
CA MET A 186 -19.26 0.11 -12.52
C MET A 186 -18.75 -0.40 -13.88
N GLU A 187 -19.56 -0.31 -14.94
CA GLU A 187 -19.13 -0.59 -16.31
C GLU A 187 -17.99 0.33 -16.74
N LEU A 188 -18.10 1.64 -16.51
CA LEU A 188 -17.02 2.60 -16.78
C LEU A 188 -15.76 2.30 -15.97
N ILE A 189 -15.90 2.00 -14.68
CA ILE A 189 -14.79 1.61 -13.80
C ILE A 189 -14.07 0.38 -14.36
N SER A 190 -14.82 -0.65 -14.75
CA SER A 190 -14.24 -1.89 -15.31
C SER A 190 -13.54 -1.63 -16.66
N THR A 191 -14.14 -0.83 -17.53
CA THR A 191 -13.59 -0.47 -18.84
C THR A 191 -12.24 0.22 -18.69
N PHE A 192 -12.15 1.21 -17.79
CA PHE A 192 -10.91 1.94 -17.56
C PHE A 192 -9.90 1.14 -16.74
N GLY A 193 -10.35 0.25 -15.85
CA GLY A 193 -9.46 -0.60 -15.06
C GLY A 193 -8.74 -1.67 -15.89
N ASN A 194 -9.39 -2.15 -16.94
CA ASN A 194 -8.82 -3.10 -17.89
C ASN A 194 -8.02 -2.44 -19.01
N SER A 195 -8.14 -1.12 -19.17
CA SER A 195 -7.33 -0.35 -20.11
C SER A 195 -5.96 -0.10 -19.46
N THR A 196 -5.06 -1.07 -19.59
CA THR A 196 -3.65 -0.86 -19.19
C THR A 196 -3.14 0.41 -19.90
N PRO A 197 -2.58 1.39 -19.19
CA PRO A 197 -1.90 2.49 -19.85
C PRO A 197 -0.74 1.88 -20.63
N SER A 198 -0.83 1.83 -21.96
CA SER A 198 0.35 1.59 -22.76
C SER A 198 1.27 2.78 -22.48
N GLN A 199 2.27 2.59 -21.62
CA GLN A 199 3.41 3.46 -21.63
C GLN A 199 4.06 3.28 -22.99
N GLN A 200 3.67 4.13 -23.92
CA GLN A 200 4.38 4.30 -25.17
C GLN A 200 5.48 5.30 -24.82
N PRO A 201 6.76 4.89 -24.70
CA PRO A 201 7.82 5.85 -24.85
C PRO A 201 7.69 6.38 -26.28
N GLU A 202 7.56 7.69 -26.38
CA GLU A 202 7.72 8.43 -27.61
C GLU A 202 9.11 8.07 -28.16
N SER A 203 9.14 7.11 -29.08
CA SER A 203 10.34 6.73 -29.81
C SER A 203 10.75 7.97 -30.60
N GLU A 204 11.75 8.68 -30.11
CA GLU A 204 12.50 9.66 -30.90
C GLU A 204 12.90 8.99 -32.22
N GLN A 205 12.30 9.46 -33.32
CA GLN A 205 12.73 9.09 -34.66
C GLN A 205 14.11 9.72 -34.91
N ALA A 206 15.17 8.98 -34.64
CA ALA A 206 16.45 9.22 -35.30
C ALA A 206 16.42 8.56 -36.69
N SER A 207 15.92 9.30 -37.68
CA SER A 207 16.14 8.98 -39.08
C SER A 207 17.60 9.28 -39.45
N THR A 208 18.41 8.26 -39.69
CA THR A 208 19.62 8.40 -40.50
C THR A 208 19.64 7.30 -41.57
N SER A 209 19.14 7.65 -42.74
CA SER A 209 19.39 6.94 -44.00
C SER A 209 20.82 7.22 -44.44
N GLY A 210 21.57 6.16 -44.76
CA GLY A 210 23.01 6.21 -45.04
C GLY A 210 23.41 6.71 -46.42
N THR A 211 24.73 6.80 -46.64
CA THR A 211 25.39 6.61 -47.95
C THR A 211 26.83 6.15 -47.73
N GLN A 212 27.21 5.17 -48.55
CA GLN A 212 28.44 4.37 -48.61
C GLN A 212 29.43 4.98 -49.61
N ASN A 213 30.75 4.90 -49.35
CA ASN A 213 31.92 4.93 -50.28
C ASN A 213 33.20 5.10 -49.42
N GLN A 214 34.39 4.52 -49.62
CA GLN A 214 35.03 3.69 -50.66
C GLN A 214 36.26 2.98 -50.01
N LEU A 215 36.62 1.79 -50.50
CA LEU A 215 37.92 1.13 -50.29
C LEU A 215 38.98 1.72 -51.25
N GLN A 216 40.26 1.84 -50.82
CA GLN A 216 41.42 1.14 -51.42
C GLN A 216 42.81 1.57 -50.85
N HIS A 217 43.55 0.55 -50.39
CA HIS A 217 45.00 0.26 -50.44
C HIS A 217 46.12 1.23 -49.96
N HIS A 218 46.97 0.74 -49.04
CA HIS A 218 48.33 0.19 -49.26
C HIS A 218 48.98 -0.15 -47.88
N LYS A 219 49.36 -1.41 -47.56
CA LYS A 219 50.56 -2.20 -47.88
C LYS A 219 51.41 -2.42 -46.59
N SER A 220 51.43 -3.66 -46.09
CA SER A 220 52.12 -4.20 -44.90
C SER A 220 53.67 -4.28 -45.08
N PRO A 221 54.52 -4.70 -44.08
CA PRO A 221 54.41 -5.96 -43.30
C PRO A 221 54.84 -5.95 -41.81
N SER A 222 54.36 -6.99 -41.11
CA SER A 222 54.69 -7.55 -39.76
C SER A 222 56.17 -8.06 -39.68
N PRO A 223 56.72 -8.70 -38.58
CA PRO A 223 56.05 -9.48 -37.52
C PRO A 223 56.70 -9.60 -36.10
N SER A 224 56.00 -10.34 -35.24
CA SER A 224 56.49 -11.39 -34.30
C SER A 224 56.68 -11.08 -32.79
N SER A 225 55.75 -11.65 -32.02
CA SER A 225 55.88 -12.48 -30.80
C SER A 225 57.29 -12.82 -30.28
N SER A 226 57.51 -12.72 -28.95
CA SER A 226 57.67 -13.89 -28.05
C SER A 226 58.02 -13.50 -26.60
N GLU A 227 57.72 -14.42 -25.69
CA GLU A 227 57.68 -14.35 -24.22
C GLU A 227 59.05 -14.35 -23.49
N THR A 228 58.95 -14.15 -22.17
CA THR A 228 59.78 -14.68 -21.05
C THR A 228 61.13 -14.05 -20.70
N SER A 229 61.20 -13.44 -19.50
CA SER A 229 61.96 -13.94 -18.32
C SER A 229 62.09 -12.84 -17.24
N THR A 230 61.41 -12.95 -16.09
CA THR A 230 61.89 -13.44 -14.76
C THR A 230 62.91 -12.57 -14.00
N VAL A 231 62.61 -12.37 -12.69
CA VAL A 231 63.54 -12.20 -11.54
C VAL A 231 64.16 -10.79 -11.39
N SER A 232 64.27 -10.11 -10.23
CA SER A 232 63.97 -10.37 -8.81
C SER A 232 64.46 -9.16 -7.98
N VAL A 233 63.75 -8.83 -6.88
CA VAL A 233 64.22 -8.35 -5.56
C VAL A 233 65.13 -7.09 -5.49
N GLN A 234 64.66 -6.00 -4.87
CA GLN A 234 64.88 -5.69 -3.43
C GLN A 234 64.33 -4.29 -3.05
N PRO A 235 63.73 -4.12 -1.84
CA PRO A 235 63.48 -2.82 -1.22
C PRO A 235 64.56 -2.46 -0.19
N THR A 236 64.95 -1.19 -0.14
CA THR A 236 65.80 -0.61 0.94
C THR A 236 65.10 0.67 1.40
N GLN A 237 64.38 0.66 2.52
CA GLN A 237 64.81 0.94 3.90
C GLN A 237 65.22 2.40 4.22
N THR A 238 64.37 3.04 5.03
CA THR A 238 64.60 3.85 6.25
C THR A 238 65.57 5.04 6.28
N SER A 239 65.05 6.19 6.72
CA SER A 239 65.38 6.90 7.99
C SER A 239 64.50 8.16 8.08
N SER A 240 63.59 8.30 9.05
CA SER A 240 63.74 8.71 10.46
C SER A 240 64.30 10.12 10.71
N SER A 241 63.39 10.97 11.21
CA SER A 241 63.51 11.94 12.32
C SER A 241 64.42 13.17 12.17
N THR A 242 63.83 14.36 12.25
CA THR A 242 63.83 15.21 13.45
C THR A 242 62.59 16.11 13.42
#